data_AF-A0A0C2DDW8-F1
#
_entry.id   AF-A0A0C2DDW8-F1
#
_cell.length_a   1.000
_cell.length_b   1.000
_cell.length_c   1.000
_cell.angle_alpha   90.00
_cell.angle_beta   90.00
_cell.angle_gamma   90.00
#
_symmetry.space_group_name_H-M   'P 1'
#
loop_
_entity.id
_entity.type
_entity.pdbx_description
1 polymer ?
#
loop_
_entity_poly.entity_id
_entity_poly.type
_entity_poly.pdbx_seq_one_letter_code
_entity_poly.pdbx_strand_id
1 'polypeptide(L)'
;MHAPLISFSGHRLHVSDDKLRAVWNKGDGVASLIESLHDSLKNGKVLVAGDTTSDLPMLQHAVSENPDGVMALFVGAGESLRESVQAIVGDESRICFVSCPDVVHAAFARVLAAKVELD
;
A
#
# COMPACT_ATOMS: atom_id res chain seq x y z
N MET A 1 7.03 -37.19 -7.55
CA MET A 1 6.33 -36.36 -6.54
C MET A 1 7.37 -35.44 -5.94
N HIS A 2 7.19 -34.12 -6.03
CA HIS A 2 8.08 -33.16 -5.37
C HIS A 2 7.51 -32.86 -3.98
N ALA A 3 8.36 -32.90 -2.94
CA ALA A 3 7.95 -32.56 -1.58
C ALA A 3 7.77 -31.03 -1.44
N PRO A 4 6.73 -30.56 -0.74
CA PRO A 4 6.55 -29.14 -0.46
C PRO A 4 7.67 -28.60 0.45
N LEU A 5 8.00 -27.33 0.30
CA LEU A 5 8.90 -26.64 1.21
C LEU A 5 8.13 -26.31 2.50
N ILE A 6 8.69 -26.69 3.65
CA ILE A 6 8.12 -26.40 4.97
C ILE A 6 9.11 -25.53 5.73
N SER A 7 8.67 -24.35 6.20
CA SER A 7 9.49 -23.46 7.02
C SER A 7 8.74 -22.92 8.23
N PHE A 8 9.50 -22.54 9.26
CA PHE A 8 8.98 -21.98 10.50
C PHE A 8 9.52 -20.57 10.70
N SER A 9 8.67 -19.63 11.09
CA SER A 9 9.04 -18.27 11.49
C SER A 9 8.27 -17.88 12.76
N GLY A 10 8.96 -17.90 13.91
CA GLY A 10 8.34 -17.69 15.22
C GLY A 10 7.18 -18.65 15.47
N HIS A 11 5.96 -18.10 15.61
CA HIS A 11 4.73 -18.86 15.82
C HIS A 11 4.00 -19.27 14.52
N ARG A 12 4.61 -19.10 13.35
CA ARG A 12 3.98 -19.34 12.05
C ARG A 12 4.66 -20.49 11.29
N LEU A 13 3.86 -21.41 10.77
CA LEU A 13 4.24 -22.48 9.84
C LEU A 13 3.90 -22.06 8.41
N HIS A 14 4.86 -22.18 7.50
CA HIS A 14 4.68 -21.93 6.07
C HIS A 14 4.87 -23.25 5.31
N VAL A 15 3.91 -23.60 4.47
CA VAL A 15 3.99 -24.73 3.55
C VAL A 15 3.79 -24.19 2.14
N SER A 16 4.81 -24.28 1.29
CA SER A 16 4.84 -23.66 -0.04
C SER A 16 5.21 -24.68 -1.12
N ASP A 17 4.62 -24.54 -2.31
CA ASP A 17 5.01 -25.26 -3.53
C ASP A 17 5.72 -24.26 -4.48
N ASP A 18 6.99 -23.97 -4.19
CA ASP A 18 7.76 -22.96 -4.94
C ASP A 18 8.29 -23.54 -6.25
N LYS A 19 7.48 -23.49 -7.30
CA LYS A 19 7.95 -23.65 -8.68
C LYS A 19 8.26 -22.29 -9.29
N LEU A 20 9.55 -21.93 -9.38
CA LEU A 20 10.18 -21.00 -10.36
C LEU A 20 9.40 -19.72 -10.77
N ARG A 21 8.51 -19.20 -9.94
CA ARG A 21 7.77 -17.95 -10.18
C ARG A 21 8.37 -16.83 -9.35
N ALA A 22 8.37 -15.63 -9.93
CA ALA A 22 8.64 -14.41 -9.17
C ALA A 22 7.71 -14.35 -7.96
N VAL A 23 8.22 -13.92 -6.81
CA VAL A 23 7.46 -13.84 -5.56
C VAL A 23 6.39 -12.77 -5.72
N TRP A 24 5.12 -13.18 -5.63
CA TRP A 24 3.98 -12.27 -5.72
C TRP A 24 3.91 -11.34 -4.51
N ASN A 25 3.71 -10.06 -4.76
CA ASN A 25 3.58 -9.02 -3.74
C ASN A 25 2.28 -8.20 -3.92
N LYS A 26 2.01 -7.27 -3.01
CA LYS A 26 0.78 -6.46 -3.05
C LYS A 26 0.72 -5.53 -4.27
N GLY A 27 1.86 -5.08 -4.79
CA GLY A 27 1.94 -4.29 -6.03
C GLY A 27 1.48 -5.07 -7.24
N ASP A 28 1.87 -6.35 -7.35
CA ASP A 28 1.37 -7.25 -8.40
C ASP A 28 -0.17 -7.41 -8.32
N GLY A 29 -0.69 -7.48 -7.09
CA GLY A 29 -2.13 -7.49 -6.81
C GLY A 29 -2.86 -6.23 -7.31
N VAL A 30 -2.30 -5.05 -7.04
CA VAL A 30 -2.85 -3.78 -7.53
C VAL A 30 -2.82 -3.74 -9.07
N ALA A 31 -1.69 -4.08 -9.68
CA ALA A 31 -1.53 -4.08 -11.14
C ALA A 31 -2.58 -5.00 -11.81
N SER A 32 -2.71 -6.23 -11.32
CA SER A 32 -3.67 -7.20 -11.84
C SER A 32 -5.12 -6.75 -11.66
N LEU A 33 -5.45 -6.12 -10.54
CA LEU A 33 -6.80 -5.60 -10.29
C LEU A 33 -7.14 -4.46 -11.27
N ILE A 34 -6.26 -3.47 -11.41
CA ILE A 34 -6.48 -2.32 -12.31
C ILE A 34 -6.61 -2.78 -13.77
N GLU A 35 -5.76 -3.72 -14.19
CA GLU A 35 -5.86 -4.34 -15.52
C GLU A 35 -7.21 -5.03 -15.73
N SER A 36 -7.68 -5.81 -14.73
CA SER A 36 -8.97 -6.51 -14.82
C SER A 36 -10.18 -5.59 -14.90
N LEU A 37 -10.07 -4.37 -14.37
CA LEU A 37 -11.11 -3.35 -14.41
C LEU A 37 -11.04 -2.48 -15.68
N HIS A 38 -10.03 -2.70 -16.55
CA HIS A 38 -9.73 -1.84 -17.69
C HIS A 38 -9.54 -0.37 -17.31
N ASP A 39 -8.97 -0.12 -16.13
CA ASP A 39 -8.74 1.21 -15.57
C ASP A 39 -7.25 1.57 -15.57
N SER A 40 -6.89 2.74 -15.02
CA SER A 40 -5.53 3.25 -14.98
C SER A 40 -5.25 4.12 -13.76
N LEU A 41 -4.06 3.96 -13.18
CA LEU A 41 -3.60 4.83 -12.09
C LEU A 41 -3.02 6.16 -12.58
N LYS A 42 -2.84 6.34 -13.89
CA LYS A 42 -2.10 7.45 -14.50
C LYS A 42 -2.73 8.83 -14.30
N ASN A 43 -4.03 8.89 -14.05
CA ASN A 43 -4.77 10.15 -14.00
C ASN A 43 -5.32 10.42 -12.59
N GLY A 44 -5.34 11.70 -12.20
CA GLY A 44 -5.91 12.13 -10.93
C GLY A 44 -5.03 11.84 -9.72
N LYS A 45 -5.66 11.78 -8.54
CA LYS A 45 -4.99 11.53 -7.26
C LYS A 45 -5.22 10.08 -6.81
N VAL A 46 -4.15 9.43 -6.38
CA VAL A 46 -4.17 8.05 -5.88
C VAL A 46 -3.70 8.05 -4.42
N LEU A 47 -4.58 7.68 -3.49
CA LEU A 47 -4.22 7.55 -2.08
C LEU A 47 -3.83 6.09 -1.78
N VAL A 48 -2.57 5.86 -1.40
CA VAL A 48 -2.08 4.56 -0.95
C VAL A 48 -1.99 4.58 0.57
N ALA A 49 -2.74 3.70 1.23
CA ALA A 49 -2.69 3.51 2.67
C ALA A 49 -1.94 2.22 3.04
N GLY A 50 -1.10 2.28 4.08
CA GLY A 50 -0.34 1.13 4.56
C GLY A 50 0.11 1.26 6.02
N ASP A 51 0.68 0.20 6.56
CA ASP A 51 1.18 0.14 7.94
C ASP A 51 2.51 -0.61 8.06
N THR A 52 2.83 -1.46 7.10
CA THR A 52 4.03 -2.30 7.10
C THR A 52 4.86 -2.14 5.84
N THR A 53 6.08 -2.69 5.87
CA THR A 53 6.92 -2.76 4.66
C THR A 53 6.30 -3.57 3.54
N SER A 54 5.35 -4.48 3.84
CA SER A 54 4.63 -5.26 2.84
C SER A 54 3.72 -4.41 1.94
N ASP A 55 3.44 -3.16 2.33
CA ASP A 55 2.64 -2.20 1.55
C ASP A 55 3.48 -1.36 0.59
N LEU A 56 4.81 -1.30 0.76
CA LEU A 56 5.70 -0.53 -0.10
C LEU A 56 5.59 -0.91 -1.58
N PRO A 57 5.43 -2.19 -1.98
CA PRO A 57 5.23 -2.54 -3.38
C PRO A 57 3.97 -1.92 -4.00
N MET A 58 2.88 -1.72 -3.23
CA MET A 58 1.70 -0.99 -3.73
C MET A 58 2.04 0.47 -4.02
N LEU A 59 2.77 1.10 -3.09
CA LEU A 59 3.19 2.49 -3.23
C LEU A 59 4.15 2.68 -4.41
N GLN A 60 5.15 1.81 -4.54
CA GLN A 60 6.11 1.80 -5.64
C GLN A 60 5.40 1.66 -6.99
N HIS A 61 4.47 0.71 -7.10
CA HIS A 61 3.70 0.53 -8.33
C HIS A 61 2.88 1.79 -8.66
N ALA A 62 2.15 2.34 -7.68
CA ALA A 62 1.36 3.55 -7.89
C ALA A 62 2.23 4.75 -8.33
N VAL A 63 3.38 4.98 -7.69
CA VAL A 63 4.31 6.07 -8.05
C VAL A 63 4.90 5.85 -9.44
N SER A 64 5.20 4.60 -9.82
CA SER A 64 5.74 4.31 -11.16
C SER A 64 4.77 4.66 -12.29
N GLU A 65 3.47 4.52 -12.05
CA GLU A 65 2.42 4.87 -13.03
C GLU A 65 1.99 6.35 -12.94
N ASN A 66 2.07 6.96 -11.75
CA ASN A 66 1.62 8.33 -11.50
C ASN A 66 2.52 9.08 -10.50
N PRO A 67 3.70 9.57 -10.93
CA PRO A 67 4.73 10.11 -10.04
C PRO A 67 4.28 11.31 -9.19
N ASP A 68 3.37 12.15 -9.73
CA ASP A 68 2.94 13.40 -9.10
C ASP A 68 1.53 13.34 -8.48
N GLY A 69 0.77 12.30 -8.79
CA GLY A 69 -0.60 12.11 -8.33
C GLY A 69 -0.74 11.27 -7.07
N VAL A 70 0.31 10.55 -6.66
CA VAL A 70 0.26 9.64 -5.51
C VAL A 70 0.40 10.38 -4.19
N MET A 71 -0.47 10.03 -3.25
CA MET A 71 -0.44 10.44 -1.85
C MET A 71 -0.25 9.19 -0.97
N ALA A 72 0.64 9.27 0.00
CA ALA A 72 0.92 8.16 0.92
C ALA A 72 0.35 8.45 2.31
N LEU A 73 -0.39 7.50 2.87
CA LEU A 73 -0.93 7.54 4.23
C LEU A 73 -0.47 6.31 5.00
N PHE A 74 0.43 6.48 5.98
CA PHE A 74 0.99 5.36 6.72
C PHE A 74 0.69 5.43 8.22
N VAL A 75 0.26 4.30 8.78
CA VAL A 75 -0.16 4.18 10.17
C VAL A 75 0.91 3.49 11.00
N GLY A 76 1.23 4.02 12.18
CA GLY A 76 2.13 3.35 13.13
C GLY A 76 3.56 3.14 12.61
N ALA A 77 3.97 3.88 11.59
CA ALA A 77 5.25 3.68 10.91
C ALA A 77 6.43 4.09 11.82
N GLY A 78 7.33 3.13 12.08
CA GLY A 78 8.65 3.40 12.64
C GLY A 78 9.57 4.14 11.65
N GLU A 79 10.74 4.58 12.12
CA GLU A 79 11.68 5.41 11.33
C GLU A 79 12.05 4.77 9.99
N SER A 80 12.40 3.48 9.97
CA SER A 80 12.79 2.78 8.74
C SER A 80 11.69 2.73 7.67
N LEU A 81 10.42 2.58 8.09
CA LEU A 81 9.29 2.61 7.17
C LEU A 81 9.03 4.03 6.66
N ARG A 82 9.18 5.04 7.53
CA ARG A 82 9.02 6.44 7.15
C ARG A 82 10.05 6.87 6.10
N GLU A 83 11.31 6.52 6.32
CA GLU A 83 12.40 6.79 5.37
C GLU A 83 12.15 6.10 4.03
N SER A 84 11.68 4.84 4.05
CA SER A 84 11.36 4.11 2.83
C SER A 84 10.22 4.78 2.04
N VAL A 85 9.16 5.20 2.73
CA VAL A 85 8.04 5.93 2.11
C VAL A 85 8.50 7.27 1.54
N GLN A 86 9.32 8.02 2.28
CA GLN A 86 9.90 9.29 1.82
C GLN A 86 10.77 9.10 0.58
N ALA A 87 11.62 8.07 0.55
CA ALA A 87 12.46 7.76 -0.61
C ALA A 87 11.65 7.40 -1.86
N ILE A 88 10.49 6.76 -1.71
CA ILE A 88 9.62 6.37 -2.82
C ILE A 88 8.82 7.57 -3.36
N VAL A 89 8.25 8.40 -2.48
CA VAL A 89 7.36 9.49 -2.89
C VAL A 89 8.13 10.77 -3.26
N GLY A 90 9.27 11.02 -2.61
CA GLY A 90 10.16 12.17 -2.84
C GLY A 90 9.65 13.50 -2.29
N ASP A 91 8.34 13.76 -2.36
CA ASP A 91 7.70 14.99 -1.89
C ASP A 91 6.99 14.77 -0.56
N GLU A 92 7.54 15.33 0.53
CA GLU A 92 6.97 15.22 1.88
C GLU A 92 5.56 15.77 2.00
N SER A 93 5.16 16.75 1.17
CA SER A 93 3.80 17.31 1.21
C SER A 93 2.72 16.31 0.79
N ARG A 94 3.12 15.21 0.14
CA ARG A 94 2.22 14.11 -0.28
C ARG A 94 2.25 12.93 0.69
N ILE A 95 2.92 13.05 1.83
CA ILE A 95 3.09 11.96 2.80
C ILE A 95 2.41 12.35 4.10
N CYS A 96 1.57 11.46 4.61
CA CYS A 96 0.90 11.60 5.90
C CYS A 96 1.21 10.39 6.77
N PHE A 97 1.78 10.62 7.95
CA PHE A 97 1.97 9.58 8.96
C PHE A 97 1.04 9.82 10.14
N VAL A 98 0.31 8.79 10.54
CA VAL A 98 -0.59 8.83 11.70
C VAL A 98 -0.21 7.73 12.69
N SER A 99 -0.57 7.91 13.97
CA SER A 99 -0.21 6.97 15.03
C SER A 99 -1.08 5.72 15.03
N CYS A 100 -2.37 5.85 14.71
CA CYS A 100 -3.33 4.75 14.70
C CYS A 100 -4.42 4.94 13.62
N PRO A 101 -5.13 3.87 13.23
CA PRO A 101 -6.18 3.95 12.22
C PRO A 101 -7.35 4.88 12.59
N ASP A 102 -7.61 5.06 13.88
CA ASP A 102 -8.73 5.89 14.37
C ASP A 102 -8.61 7.35 13.97
N VAL A 103 -7.38 7.85 13.80
CA VAL A 103 -7.14 9.19 13.26
C VAL A 103 -7.70 9.30 11.83
N VAL A 104 -7.49 8.28 11.00
CA VAL A 104 -7.99 8.21 9.63
C VAL A 104 -9.51 8.07 9.64
N HIS A 105 -10.05 7.18 10.49
CA HIS A 105 -11.50 6.99 10.62
C HIS A 105 -12.20 8.30 10.99
N ALA A 106 -11.70 9.02 12.00
CA ALA A 106 -12.26 10.30 12.43
C ALA A 106 -12.13 11.38 11.33
N ALA A 107 -10.99 11.42 10.62
CA ALA A 107 -10.80 12.35 9.51
C ALA A 107 -11.80 12.09 8.38
N PHE A 108 -12.00 10.83 7.99
CA PHE A 108 -12.95 10.46 6.94
C PHE A 108 -14.40 10.73 7.37
N ALA A 109 -14.76 10.43 8.63
CA ALA A 109 -16.08 10.76 9.15
C ALA A 109 -16.39 12.27 9.05
N ARG A 110 -15.40 13.13 9.35
CA ARG A 110 -15.54 14.58 9.19
C ARG A 110 -15.69 15.01 7.73
N VAL A 111 -14.90 14.44 6.82
CA VAL A 111 -15.00 14.75 5.37
C VAL A 111 -16.37 14.35 4.83
N LEU A 112 -16.88 13.19 5.23
CA LEU A 112 -18.20 12.72 4.83
C LEU A 112 -19.31 13.62 5.39
N ALA A 113 -19.25 14.00 6.66
CA ALA A 113 -20.22 14.91 7.27
C ALA A 113 -20.25 16.28 6.57
N ALA A 114 -19.09 16.86 6.29
CA ALA A 114 -18.99 18.14 5.59
C ALA A 114 -19.48 18.08 4.14
N LYS A 115 -19.34 16.92 3.46
CA LYS A 115 -19.90 16.74 2.11
C LYS A 115 -21.43 16.68 2.12
N VAL A 116 -22.01 15.99 3.09
CA VAL A 116 -23.48 15.89 3.23
C VAL A 116 -24.12 17.26 3.52
N GLU A 117 -23.40 18.20 4.12
CA GLU A 117 -23.88 19.57 4.36
C GLU A 117 -23.82 20.48 3.12
N LEU A 118 -23.13 20.06 2.05
CA LEU A 118 -22.95 20.83 0.81
C LEU A 118 -23.83 20.36 -0.35
N ASP A 119 -24.48 19.20 -0.20
CA ASP A 119 -25.44 18.61 -1.16
C ASP A 119 -26.90 18.88 -0.72
#